data_AF-A0A2T2PAT3-F1
#
_entry.id   AF-A0A2T2PAT3-F1
#
_cell.length_a   1.000
_cell.length_b   1.000
_cell.length_c   1.000
_cell.angle_alpha   90.00
_cell.angle_beta   90.00
_cell.angle_gamma   90.00
#
_symmetry.space_group_name_H-M   'P 1'
#
loop_
_entity.id
_entity.type
_entity.pdbx_description
1 polymer ?
#
loop_
_entity_poly.entity_id
_entity_poly.type
_entity_poly.pdbx_seq_one_letter_code
_entity_poly.pdbx_strand_id
1 'polypeptide(L)'
;MHTIGAFCLLGIIIPIFATPTGDYCKESHKYIARYDDLPFVEPGSNPIPSGYSGLSYTTFQVDQYDGFIPPTSGNQWTMAFGGSGNISVPDQNSKQAFQLESFSYVCSSGIPQPECAISIWGWKRGGNVIKRIITFPQLDPGHPIEDFKMNRTTFSREWRDLKSIGFSIARADNGGDMFGGLALDDVKYTVYSKC
;
A
#
# COMPACT_ATOMS: atom_id res chain seq x y z
N MET A 1 81.06 -16.35 -14.39
CA MET A 1 80.08 -15.27 -14.65
C MET A 1 78.74 -15.77 -14.18
N HIS A 2 78.16 -15.23 -13.10
CA HIS A 2 76.72 -15.25 -12.77
C HIS A 2 76.54 -14.24 -11.63
N THR A 3 75.96 -13.08 -11.95
CA THR A 3 75.70 -11.95 -11.05
C THR A 3 74.26 -12.07 -10.56
N ILE A 4 74.03 -12.10 -9.25
CA ILE A 4 72.69 -12.13 -8.65
C ILE A 4 72.34 -10.68 -8.25
N GLY A 5 71.35 -10.09 -8.92
CA GLY A 5 70.81 -8.78 -8.60
C GLY A 5 69.72 -8.87 -7.53
N ALA A 6 69.86 -8.08 -6.47
CA ALA A 6 68.85 -7.91 -5.43
C ALA A 6 67.77 -6.92 -5.88
N PHE A 7 66.52 -7.36 -5.95
CA PHE A 7 65.35 -6.51 -6.19
C PHE A 7 64.79 -6.04 -4.84
N CYS A 8 64.87 -4.73 -4.60
CA CYS A 8 64.31 -4.07 -3.43
C CYS A 8 62.85 -3.68 -3.74
N LEU A 9 61.88 -4.34 -3.09
CA LEU A 9 60.46 -4.02 -3.17
C LEU A 9 60.13 -2.95 -2.12
N LEU A 10 60.00 -1.68 -2.55
CA LEU A 10 59.40 -0.63 -1.76
C LEU A 10 57.88 -0.89 -1.64
N GLY A 11 57.43 -1.25 -0.43
CA GLY A 11 56.02 -1.31 -0.09
C GLY A 11 55.44 0.10 0.08
N ILE A 12 54.55 0.49 -0.84
CA ILE A 12 53.75 1.71 -0.71
C ILE A 12 52.58 1.38 0.23
N ILE A 13 52.62 1.94 1.44
CA ILE A 13 51.49 1.92 2.39
C ILE A 13 50.48 2.95 1.90
N ILE A 14 49.38 2.48 1.31
CA ILE A 14 48.24 3.34 0.97
C ILE A 14 47.41 3.54 2.24
N PRO A 15 47.22 4.78 2.74
CA PRO A 15 46.31 5.02 3.86
C PRO A 15 44.88 4.71 3.41
N ILE A 16 44.26 3.73 4.06
CA ILE A 16 42.84 3.45 3.95
C ILE A 16 42.13 4.60 4.69
N PHE A 17 41.63 5.58 3.97
CA PHE A 17 40.66 6.52 4.51
C PHE A 17 39.38 5.73 4.77
N ALA A 18 39.08 5.46 6.04
CA ALA A 18 37.77 4.99 6.44
C ALA A 18 36.76 6.05 6.01
N THR A 19 35.93 5.71 5.03
CA THR A 19 34.76 6.52 4.68
C THR A 19 33.89 6.64 5.92
N PRO A 20 33.44 7.85 6.29
CA PRO A 20 32.53 8.00 7.41
C PRO A 20 31.27 7.20 7.08
N THR A 21 30.91 6.24 7.93
CA THR A 21 29.60 5.58 7.92
C THR A 21 28.56 6.60 8.39
N GLY A 22 28.26 7.58 7.54
CA GLY A 22 27.17 8.51 7.74
C GLY A 22 25.90 7.88 7.23
N ASP A 23 25.08 7.31 8.12
CA ASP A 23 23.66 7.03 7.83
C ASP A 23 22.87 6.79 9.12
N TYR A 24 22.95 7.73 10.06
CA TYR A 24 22.06 7.75 11.21
C TYR A 24 20.91 8.71 10.94
N CYS A 25 19.81 8.14 10.42
CA CYS A 25 18.43 8.41 10.83
C CYS A 25 17.49 7.51 10.00
N LYS A 26 17.23 6.30 10.49
CA LYS A 26 16.12 5.48 10.01
C LYS A 26 15.01 5.53 11.05
N GLU A 27 14.30 6.65 11.11
CA GLU A 27 13.03 6.69 11.83
C GLU A 27 12.01 5.88 11.04
N SER A 28 11.37 4.93 11.71
CA SER A 28 10.30 4.12 11.14
C SER A 28 9.12 4.07 12.09
N HIS A 29 7.94 4.34 11.57
CA HIS A 29 6.69 4.30 12.31
C HIS A 29 5.73 3.31 11.66
N LYS A 30 5.16 2.43 12.49
CA LYS A 30 4.16 1.46 12.07
C LYS A 30 2.76 2.03 12.29
N TYR A 31 1.91 1.90 11.28
CA TYR A 31 0.54 2.39 11.28
C TYR A 31 -0.43 1.27 10.91
N ILE A 32 -1.66 1.43 11.40
CA ILE A 32 -2.85 0.69 10.96
C ILE A 32 -3.94 1.74 10.77
N ALA A 33 -4.33 2.00 9.52
CA ALA A 33 -5.42 2.92 9.23
C ALA A 33 -6.78 2.24 9.46
N ARG A 34 -7.61 2.82 10.33
CA ARG A 34 -8.92 2.27 10.78
C ARG A 34 -10.11 3.21 10.58
N TYR A 35 -9.88 4.45 10.18
CA TYR A 35 -10.87 5.42 9.71
C TYR A 35 -12.00 5.82 10.69
N ASP A 36 -12.28 5.09 11.78
CA ASP A 36 -13.35 5.39 12.76
C ASP A 36 -13.18 6.74 13.47
N ASP A 37 -11.96 7.29 13.48
CA ASP A 37 -11.66 8.60 14.05
C ASP A 37 -11.96 9.76 13.09
N LEU A 38 -12.31 9.45 11.83
CA LEU A 38 -12.64 10.45 10.81
C LEU A 38 -14.15 10.72 10.78
N PRO A 39 -14.57 11.96 10.49
CA PRO A 39 -15.99 12.29 10.40
C PRO A 39 -16.63 11.66 9.16
N PHE A 40 -17.91 11.28 9.30
CA PHE A 40 -18.78 10.88 8.22
C PHE A 40 -20.08 11.68 8.28
N VAL A 41 -20.45 12.35 7.19
CA VAL A 41 -21.68 13.14 7.07
C VAL A 41 -22.33 12.86 5.73
N GLU A 42 -23.62 12.55 5.74
CA GLU A 42 -24.44 12.39 4.54
C GLU A 42 -25.57 13.42 4.47
N PRO A 43 -25.93 13.89 3.25
CA PRO A 43 -25.27 13.59 1.97
C PRO A 43 -23.98 14.40 1.78
N GLY A 44 -22.94 13.83 1.15
CA GLY A 44 -21.72 14.58 0.83
C GLY A 44 -20.51 13.71 0.51
N SER A 45 -19.40 14.37 0.13
CA SER A 45 -18.09 13.73 0.06
C SER A 45 -17.44 13.72 1.43
N ASN A 46 -16.83 12.60 1.82
CA ASN A 46 -16.12 12.46 3.09
C ASN A 46 -14.62 12.24 2.83
N PRO A 47 -13.86 13.25 2.37
CA PRO A 47 -12.47 13.05 1.98
C PRO A 47 -11.58 12.66 3.17
N ILE A 48 -10.64 11.75 2.95
CA ILE A 48 -9.61 11.44 3.94
C ILE A 48 -8.56 12.56 3.92
N PRO A 49 -8.25 13.20 5.06
CA PRO A 49 -7.25 14.26 5.11
C PRO A 49 -5.87 13.79 4.62
N SER A 50 -5.17 14.67 3.89
CA SER A 50 -3.79 14.40 3.49
C SER A 50 -2.89 14.25 4.72
N GLY A 51 -2.05 13.21 4.74
CA GLY A 51 -1.19 12.89 5.88
C GLY A 51 -1.88 12.09 6.99
N TYR A 52 -3.13 11.65 6.80
CA TYR A 52 -3.80 10.74 7.72
C TYR A 52 -2.96 9.46 7.92
N SER A 53 -2.55 9.22 9.16
CA SER A 53 -1.60 8.16 9.50
C SER A 53 -0.31 8.16 8.65
N GLY A 54 0.16 9.34 8.23
CA GLY A 54 1.40 9.52 7.48
C GLY A 54 1.30 9.29 5.97
N LEU A 55 0.12 9.03 5.42
CA LEU A 55 -0.11 8.85 3.98
C LEU A 55 -1.21 9.78 3.45
N SER A 56 -1.22 10.03 2.16
CA SER A 56 -2.27 10.73 1.43
C SER A 56 -3.12 9.73 0.66
N TYR A 57 -4.42 9.99 0.61
CA TYR A 57 -5.42 9.12 0.00
C TYR A 57 -6.10 9.90 -1.13
N THR A 58 -5.93 9.46 -2.37
CA THR A 58 -6.52 10.09 -3.56
C THR A 58 -7.69 9.25 -4.05
N THR A 59 -8.82 9.90 -4.33
CA THR A 59 -10.13 9.31 -4.71
C THR A 59 -10.84 8.56 -3.58
N PHE A 60 -10.06 7.96 -2.68
CA PHE A 60 -10.55 7.35 -1.45
C PHE A 60 -11.22 8.38 -0.52
N GLN A 61 -12.38 8.00 -0.01
CA GLN A 61 -13.18 8.74 0.97
C GLN A 61 -13.49 7.82 2.15
N VAL A 62 -13.91 8.40 3.27
CA VAL A 62 -14.48 7.66 4.39
C VAL A 62 -15.89 7.24 4.02
N ASP A 63 -16.22 6.01 4.35
CA ASP A 63 -17.56 5.48 4.25
C ASP A 63 -17.86 4.61 5.48
N GLN A 64 -19.13 4.38 5.77
CA GLN A 64 -19.56 3.71 7.00
C GLN A 64 -20.31 2.41 6.71
N TYR A 65 -20.34 1.53 7.70
CA TYR A 65 -21.12 0.31 7.62
C TYR A 65 -22.61 0.61 7.42
N ASP A 66 -23.17 0.08 6.34
CA ASP A 66 -24.56 0.26 5.91
C ASP A 66 -25.45 -0.97 6.19
N GLY A 67 -24.91 -2.00 6.84
CA GLY A 67 -25.58 -3.28 7.08
C GLY A 67 -25.25 -4.38 6.06
N PHE A 68 -24.41 -4.11 5.05
CA PHE A 68 -24.09 -5.09 4.01
C PHE A 68 -22.87 -5.96 4.35
N ILE A 69 -21.66 -5.43 4.20
CA ILE A 69 -20.41 -6.15 4.52
C ILE A 69 -19.71 -5.37 5.62
N PRO A 70 -19.49 -5.91 6.83
CA PRO A 70 -18.93 -5.12 7.93
C PRO A 70 -17.44 -4.81 7.73
N PRO A 71 -16.95 -3.63 8.18
CA PRO A 71 -15.52 -3.35 8.28
C PRO A 71 -14.85 -4.33 9.25
N THR A 72 -13.54 -4.53 9.09
CA THR A 72 -12.76 -5.42 9.95
C THR A 72 -12.27 -4.77 11.24
N SER A 73 -12.15 -3.45 11.27
CA SER A 73 -11.49 -2.72 12.35
C SER A 73 -12.42 -1.86 13.21
N GLY A 74 -13.66 -1.64 12.76
CA GLY A 74 -14.68 -0.84 13.43
C GLY A 74 -15.95 -0.71 12.60
N ASN A 75 -16.46 0.52 12.47
CA ASN A 75 -17.70 0.87 11.76
C ASN A 75 -17.46 1.70 10.49
N GLN A 76 -16.23 2.14 10.23
CA GLN A 76 -15.86 2.89 9.02
C GLN A 76 -14.76 2.20 8.22
N TRP A 77 -14.70 2.48 6.92
CA TRP A 77 -13.62 2.07 6.03
C TRP A 77 -13.24 3.20 5.09
N THR A 78 -12.23 2.99 4.25
CA THR A 78 -12.02 3.84 3.08
C THR A 78 -12.62 3.22 1.83
N MET A 79 -13.32 4.02 1.02
CA MET A 79 -13.93 3.60 -0.24
C MET A 79 -13.50 4.49 -1.41
N ALA A 80 -13.13 3.85 -2.51
CA ALA A 80 -12.99 4.49 -3.81
C ALA A 80 -14.23 4.18 -4.65
N PHE A 81 -15.17 5.12 -4.70
CA PHE A 81 -16.33 5.06 -5.60
C PHE A 81 -15.84 5.11 -7.06
N GLY A 82 -16.32 4.19 -7.90
CA GLY A 82 -15.75 3.97 -9.23
C GLY A 82 -14.50 3.08 -9.24
N GLY A 83 -14.09 2.54 -8.08
CA GLY A 83 -13.24 1.36 -8.02
C GLY A 83 -11.75 1.57 -8.31
N SER A 84 -11.28 2.81 -8.36
CA SER A 84 -9.86 3.13 -8.50
C SER A 84 -9.43 4.26 -7.57
N GLY A 85 -8.21 4.17 -7.06
CA GLY A 85 -7.68 5.14 -6.11
C GLY A 85 -6.22 4.89 -5.78
N ASN A 86 -5.61 5.84 -5.09
CA ASN A 86 -4.19 5.78 -4.75
C ASN A 86 -3.95 6.12 -3.28
N ILE A 87 -2.93 5.49 -2.69
CA ILE A 87 -2.39 5.84 -1.38
C ILE A 87 -0.90 6.14 -1.57
N SER A 88 -0.42 7.30 -1.12
CA SER A 88 0.96 7.71 -1.34
C SER A 88 1.58 8.37 -0.12
N VAL A 89 2.91 8.48 -0.12
CA VAL A 89 3.54 9.48 0.75
C VAL A 89 3.05 10.87 0.33
N PRO A 90 2.83 11.80 1.28
CA PRO A 90 2.52 13.18 0.94
C PRO A 90 3.63 13.83 0.09
N ASP A 91 3.26 14.64 -0.90
CA ASP A 91 4.19 15.23 -1.87
C ASP A 91 5.31 16.06 -1.21
N GLN A 92 5.03 16.66 -0.05
CA GLN A 92 5.99 17.45 0.72
C GLN A 92 7.16 16.60 1.28
N ASN A 93 7.04 15.27 1.28
CA ASN A 93 7.97 14.35 1.94
C ASN A 93 8.74 13.47 0.95
N SER A 94 9.56 14.10 0.10
CA SER A 94 10.36 13.41 -0.93
C SER A 94 11.36 12.37 -0.39
N LYS A 95 11.71 12.42 0.90
CA LYS A 95 12.58 11.46 1.59
C LYS A 95 11.87 10.27 2.24
N GLN A 96 10.54 10.30 2.32
CA GLN A 96 9.74 9.22 2.91
C GLN A 96 9.42 8.12 1.90
N ALA A 97 9.28 6.90 2.39
CA ALA A 97 8.69 5.76 1.68
C ALA A 97 7.95 4.90 2.71
N PHE A 98 7.18 3.95 2.22
CA PHE A 98 6.53 2.99 3.08
C PHE A 98 6.71 1.55 2.60
N GLN A 99 6.47 0.63 3.52
CA GLN A 99 6.29 -0.79 3.26
C GLN A 99 4.83 -1.13 3.54
N LEU A 100 4.13 -1.64 2.53
CA LEU A 100 2.80 -2.20 2.74
C LEU A 100 2.92 -3.60 3.34
N GLU A 101 2.12 -3.90 4.37
CA GLU A 101 2.16 -5.19 5.07
C GLU A 101 0.89 -6.00 4.82
N SER A 102 -0.29 -5.41 5.00
CA SER A 102 -1.58 -6.07 4.79
C SER A 102 -2.71 -5.07 4.69
N PHE A 103 -3.84 -5.49 4.15
CA PHE A 103 -5.12 -4.79 4.32
C PHE A 103 -6.28 -5.77 4.20
N SER A 104 -7.43 -5.37 4.71
CA SER A 104 -8.73 -5.97 4.43
C SER A 104 -9.36 -5.27 3.22
N TYR A 105 -10.10 -6.01 2.39
CA TYR A 105 -10.65 -5.49 1.14
C TYR A 105 -11.97 -6.14 0.75
N VAL A 106 -12.79 -5.38 0.04
CA VAL A 106 -14.01 -5.87 -0.63
C VAL A 106 -14.31 -5.04 -1.87
N CYS A 107 -14.85 -5.70 -2.90
CA CYS A 107 -15.51 -5.01 -4.00
C CYS A 107 -16.99 -4.85 -3.64
N SER A 108 -17.52 -3.64 -3.78
CA SER A 108 -18.92 -3.32 -3.49
C SER A 108 -19.65 -3.00 -4.78
N SER A 109 -20.56 -3.88 -5.20
CA SER A 109 -21.41 -3.70 -6.39
C SER A 109 -22.83 -4.24 -6.25
N GLY A 110 -23.24 -4.61 -5.03
CA GLY A 110 -24.53 -5.24 -4.75
C GLY A 110 -24.52 -6.76 -4.90
N ILE A 111 -25.69 -7.39 -4.80
CA ILE A 111 -25.88 -8.84 -5.00
C ILE A 111 -26.93 -9.07 -6.08
N PRO A 112 -26.69 -9.97 -7.05
CA PRO A 112 -25.48 -10.78 -7.22
C PRO A 112 -24.27 -9.93 -7.66
N GLN A 113 -23.08 -10.31 -7.20
CA GLN A 113 -21.81 -9.72 -7.65
C GLN A 113 -20.88 -10.82 -8.18
N PRO A 114 -20.38 -10.73 -9.42
CA PRO A 114 -19.40 -11.68 -9.94
C PRO A 114 -18.05 -11.53 -9.24
N GLU A 115 -17.14 -12.47 -9.50
CA GLU A 115 -15.76 -12.38 -9.02
C GLU A 115 -15.09 -11.07 -9.47
N CYS A 116 -14.38 -10.44 -8.52
CA CYS A 116 -13.74 -9.15 -8.72
C CYS A 116 -12.21 -9.26 -8.65
N ALA A 117 -11.53 -8.83 -9.72
CA ALA A 117 -10.08 -8.73 -9.75
C ALA A 117 -9.63 -7.32 -9.32
N ILE A 118 -8.75 -7.26 -8.34
CA ILE A 118 -8.17 -6.02 -7.82
C ILE A 118 -6.71 -5.97 -8.26
N SER A 119 -6.43 -5.09 -9.23
CA SER A 119 -5.07 -4.79 -9.67
C SER A 119 -4.44 -3.76 -8.73
N ILE A 120 -3.21 -4.06 -8.32
CA ILE A 120 -2.45 -3.27 -7.36
C ILE A 120 -1.09 -2.96 -7.98
N TRP A 121 -0.74 -1.69 -8.05
CA TRP A 121 0.58 -1.23 -8.53
C TRP A 121 1.31 -0.50 -7.41
N GLY A 122 2.54 -0.92 -7.13
CA GLY A 122 3.44 -0.24 -6.20
C GLY A 122 4.54 0.51 -6.96
N TRP A 123 4.57 1.83 -6.86
CA TRP A 123 5.66 2.66 -7.38
C TRP A 123 6.74 2.80 -6.33
N LYS A 124 7.93 2.28 -6.61
CA LYS A 124 9.08 2.39 -5.73
C LYS A 124 9.78 3.73 -5.92
N ARG A 125 10.47 4.17 -4.88
CA ARG A 125 11.32 5.37 -4.92
C ARG A 125 12.37 5.34 -6.04
N GLY A 126 12.90 4.16 -6.35
CA GLY A 126 13.87 3.96 -7.42
C GLY A 126 13.28 3.93 -8.84
N GLY A 127 12.01 4.32 -9.02
CA GLY A 127 11.32 4.34 -10.32
C GLY A 127 10.72 3.00 -10.76
N ASN A 128 11.12 1.89 -10.14
CA ASN A 128 10.57 0.56 -10.45
C ASN A 128 9.10 0.45 -10.04
N VAL A 129 8.30 -0.22 -10.88
CA VAL A 129 6.90 -0.54 -10.59
C VAL A 129 6.77 -2.04 -10.34
N ILE A 130 6.07 -2.41 -9.27
CA ILE A 130 5.65 -3.80 -9.00
C ILE A 130 4.14 -3.91 -9.15
N LYS A 131 3.65 -5.07 -9.57
CA LYS A 131 2.21 -5.33 -9.74
C LYS A 131 1.81 -6.61 -9.04
N ARG A 132 0.62 -6.62 -8.45
CA ARG A 132 -0.06 -7.83 -7.99
C ARG A 132 -1.54 -7.74 -8.33
N ILE A 133 -2.15 -8.89 -8.57
CA ILE A 133 -3.60 -9.02 -8.67
C ILE A 133 -4.04 -9.89 -7.50
N ILE A 134 -5.11 -9.48 -6.83
CA ILE A 134 -5.83 -10.29 -5.85
C ILE A 134 -7.29 -10.39 -6.26
N THR A 135 -7.97 -11.41 -5.76
CA THR A 135 -9.35 -11.70 -6.12
C THR A 135 -10.26 -11.53 -4.90
N PHE A 136 -11.42 -10.93 -5.11
CA PHE A 136 -12.55 -10.96 -4.19
C PHE A 136 -13.63 -11.88 -4.79
N PRO A 137 -14.16 -12.85 -4.03
CA PRO A 137 -15.04 -13.88 -4.58
C PRO A 137 -16.38 -13.31 -5.06
N GLN A 138 -17.08 -14.12 -5.86
CA GLN A 138 -18.48 -13.88 -6.20
C GLN A 138 -19.35 -13.81 -4.93
N LEU A 139 -20.32 -12.90 -4.92
CA LEU A 139 -21.40 -12.85 -3.92
C LEU A 139 -22.68 -13.38 -4.56
N ASP A 140 -23.18 -14.50 -4.03
CA ASP A 140 -24.36 -15.20 -4.52
C ASP A 140 -25.59 -14.89 -3.63
N PRO A 141 -26.79 -14.66 -4.21
CA PRO A 141 -28.01 -14.41 -3.44
C PRO A 141 -28.46 -15.57 -2.54
N GLY A 142 -27.85 -16.76 -2.63
CA GLY A 142 -28.13 -17.89 -1.74
C GLY A 142 -27.58 -17.76 -0.33
N HIS A 143 -26.80 -16.71 -0.02
CA HIS A 143 -26.25 -16.47 1.32
C HIS A 143 -26.94 -15.29 2.01
N PRO A 144 -27.19 -15.38 3.33
CA PRO A 144 -27.54 -14.22 4.16
C PRO A 144 -26.54 -13.08 3.99
N ILE A 145 -27.01 -11.84 4.10
CA ILE A 145 -26.17 -10.64 3.96
C ILE A 145 -25.02 -10.64 4.98
N GLU A 146 -25.28 -11.13 6.18
CA GLU A 146 -24.34 -11.15 7.30
C GLU A 146 -23.16 -12.12 7.11
N ASP A 147 -23.25 -13.03 6.14
CA ASP A 147 -22.18 -13.99 5.84
C ASP A 147 -21.07 -13.39 4.98
N PHE A 148 -21.32 -12.27 4.31
CA PHE A 148 -20.33 -11.59 3.49
C PHE A 148 -19.34 -10.81 4.34
N LYS A 149 -18.04 -11.04 4.12
CA LYS A 149 -16.95 -10.45 4.90
C LYS A 149 -15.88 -9.90 3.99
N MET A 150 -15.18 -8.86 4.45
CA MET A 150 -13.97 -8.41 3.78
C MET A 150 -12.92 -9.53 3.79
N ASN A 151 -12.24 -9.72 2.66
CA ASN A 151 -11.07 -10.60 2.59
C ASN A 151 -9.84 -9.87 3.11
N ARG A 152 -8.80 -10.63 3.48
CA ARG A 152 -7.53 -10.06 3.93
C ARG A 152 -6.38 -10.57 3.08
N THR A 153 -5.44 -9.69 2.78
CA THR A 153 -4.20 -10.03 2.06
C THR A 153 -2.97 -9.56 2.82
N THR A 154 -1.82 -10.18 2.54
CA THR A 154 -0.51 -9.83 3.11
C THR A 154 0.51 -9.65 2.01
N PHE A 155 1.49 -8.78 2.22
CA PHE A 155 2.52 -8.44 1.25
C PHE A 155 3.91 -8.85 1.73
N SER A 156 4.74 -9.31 0.77
CA SER A 156 6.11 -9.74 1.04
C SER A 156 7.05 -8.53 1.14
N ARG A 157 8.33 -8.79 1.46
CA ARG A 157 9.39 -7.76 1.50
C ARG A 157 9.58 -7.01 0.18
N GLU A 158 9.09 -7.53 -0.94
CA GLU A 158 9.17 -6.82 -2.22
C GLU A 158 8.34 -5.52 -2.22
N TRP A 159 7.30 -5.42 -1.38
CA TRP A 159 6.38 -4.27 -1.23
C TRP A 159 6.91 -3.22 -0.27
N ARG A 160 8.23 -3.04 -0.25
CA ARG A 160 8.92 -1.97 0.46
C ARG A 160 9.39 -0.89 -0.52
N ASP A 161 9.82 0.21 0.06
CA ASP A 161 10.39 1.40 -0.59
C ASP A 161 9.38 2.06 -1.53
N LEU A 162 8.10 1.96 -1.20
CA LEU A 162 6.99 2.50 -1.97
C LEU A 162 6.84 4.00 -1.75
N LYS A 163 6.59 4.71 -2.85
CA LYS A 163 6.15 6.11 -2.88
C LYS A 163 4.64 6.22 -3.00
N SER A 164 4.06 5.34 -3.80
CA SER A 164 2.63 5.27 -4.00
C SER A 164 2.21 3.83 -4.25
N ILE A 165 0.99 3.51 -3.87
CA ILE A 165 0.27 2.33 -4.28
C ILE A 165 -1.04 2.76 -4.93
N GLY A 166 -1.38 2.11 -6.03
CA GLY A 166 -2.58 2.39 -6.81
C GLY A 166 -3.41 1.12 -6.91
N PHE A 167 -4.71 1.32 -6.96
CA PHE A 167 -5.71 0.27 -7.00
C PHE A 167 -6.63 0.51 -8.18
N SER A 168 -7.06 -0.57 -8.81
CA SER A 168 -8.14 -0.56 -9.78
C SER A 168 -8.83 -1.92 -9.74
N ILE A 169 -10.15 -1.90 -9.78
CA ILE A 169 -10.97 -3.11 -9.83
C ILE A 169 -11.59 -3.31 -11.20
N ALA A 170 -11.70 -4.56 -11.60
CA ALA A 170 -12.23 -4.98 -12.88
C ALA A 170 -13.00 -6.29 -12.71
N ARG A 171 -14.13 -6.42 -13.39
CA ARG A 171 -14.84 -7.70 -13.53
C ARG A 171 -13.91 -8.77 -14.09
N ALA A 172 -13.77 -9.87 -13.34
CA ALA A 172 -12.90 -10.97 -13.75
C ALA A 172 -13.52 -11.80 -14.89
N ASP A 173 -14.84 -11.78 -15.02
CA ASP A 173 -15.63 -12.64 -15.90
C ASP A 173 -15.90 -12.07 -17.31
N ASN A 174 -15.78 -10.76 -17.51
CA ASN A 174 -16.15 -10.12 -18.78
C ASN A 174 -15.09 -9.19 -19.40
N GLY A 175 -13.85 -9.23 -18.92
CA GLY A 175 -12.75 -8.49 -19.54
C GLY A 175 -12.61 -7.03 -19.11
N GLY A 176 -13.31 -6.59 -18.05
CA GLY A 176 -12.85 -5.44 -17.27
C GLY A 176 -13.81 -4.26 -17.06
N ASP A 177 -15.13 -4.47 -17.09
CA ASP A 177 -16.04 -3.42 -16.62
C ASP A 177 -15.76 -3.09 -15.14
N MET A 178 -15.81 -1.80 -14.79
CA MET A 178 -15.53 -1.36 -13.42
C MET A 178 -16.70 -1.68 -12.48
N PHE A 179 -16.39 -2.11 -11.26
CA PHE A 179 -17.37 -2.31 -10.18
C PHE A 179 -17.69 -1.00 -9.45
N GLY A 180 -18.80 -1.00 -8.69
CA GLY A 180 -19.34 0.16 -7.98
C GLY A 180 -18.35 0.85 -7.04
N GLY A 181 -17.53 0.09 -6.31
CA GLY A 181 -16.42 0.64 -5.54
C GLY A 181 -15.50 -0.41 -4.92
N LEU A 182 -14.33 0.07 -4.51
CA LEU A 182 -13.34 -0.70 -3.73
C LEU A 182 -13.31 -0.15 -2.32
N ALA A 183 -13.63 -0.97 -1.33
CA ALA A 183 -13.44 -0.63 0.08
C ALA A 183 -12.19 -1.33 0.63
N LEU A 184 -11.39 -0.58 1.39
CA LEU A 184 -10.21 -1.05 2.10
C LEU A 184 -10.35 -0.70 3.58
N ASP A 185 -9.86 -1.59 4.44
CA ASP A 185 -9.85 -1.38 5.88
C ASP A 185 -8.60 -2.02 6.50
N ASP A 186 -8.26 -1.59 7.71
CA ASP A 186 -7.21 -2.15 8.54
C ASP A 186 -5.86 -2.19 7.76
N VAL A 187 -5.58 -1.10 7.02
CA VAL A 187 -4.42 -0.97 6.12
C VAL A 187 -3.15 -0.81 6.97
N LYS A 188 -2.32 -1.86 6.99
CA LYS A 188 -1.11 -1.95 7.83
C LYS A 188 0.12 -1.66 7.00
N TYR A 189 0.93 -0.74 7.48
CA TYR A 189 2.15 -0.32 6.80
C TYR A 189 3.16 0.26 7.78
N THR A 190 4.41 0.31 7.33
CA THR A 190 5.49 0.99 8.03
C THR A 190 5.99 2.14 7.16
N VAL A 191 5.88 3.38 7.63
CA VAL A 191 6.51 4.56 7.00
C VAL A 191 7.92 4.72 7.54
N TYR A 192 8.85 5.09 6.68
CA TYR A 192 10.23 5.38 7.08
C TYR A 192 10.85 6.51 6.27
N SER A 193 11.71 7.25 6.95
CA SER A 193 12.55 8.30 6.37
C SER A 193 13.95 7.75 6.11
N LYS A 194 14.51 8.07 4.94
CA LYS A 194 15.96 7.93 4.69
C LYS A 194 16.57 9.33 4.67
N CYS A 195 17.82 9.45 5.12
CA CYS A 195 18.58 10.70 5.09
C CYS A 195 18.73 11.24 3.67
#